data_AF-A0AAE3RYG3-F1
#
_entry.id   AF-A0AAE3RYG3-F1
#
_cell.length_a   1.000
_cell.length_b   1.000
_cell.length_c   1.000
_cell.angle_alpha   90.00
_cell.angle_beta   90.00
_cell.angle_gamma   90.00
#
_symmetry.space_group_name_H-M   'P 1'
#
loop_
_entity.id
_entity.type
_entity.pdbx_description
1 polymer ?
#
loop_
_entity_poly.entity_id
_entity_poly.type
_entity_poly.pdbx_seq_one_letter_code
_entity_poly.pdbx_strand_id
1 'polypeptide(L)'
;MAYYSIGDVAERCGINPVTLRAWQRRYGLLKPQRSEGGHRLFDEEDIQRIEEIKRWISNGIPVGKVKALLETSTRQADDDWNQLQEEMMSILRMAHPPKLRAKITALGRVHPVDALIDHVYLPVRQRLILDHNTSRIMNSMLDGALIEYVATLLSETRRKSGKDALLMAWDVEDRTRLWLEAWRLSQSGWHIAVLAEPIESPRPELFPGQTLFVWTGITPTRRQNELLQHWNEQGYKVIFHSP
;
A
#
# COMPACT_ATOMS: atom_id res chain seq x y z
N MET A 1 3.69 -7.14 -5.65
CA MET A 1 2.71 -6.80 -6.70
C MET A 1 2.61 -7.91 -7.73
N ALA A 2 1.39 -8.25 -8.18
CA ALA A 2 1.19 -9.15 -9.31
C ALA A 2 1.41 -8.38 -10.62
N TYR A 3 2.10 -9.01 -11.58
CA TYR A 3 2.33 -8.45 -12.91
C TYR A 3 1.50 -9.18 -13.96
N TYR A 4 0.90 -8.42 -14.87
CA TYR A 4 0.01 -8.90 -15.93
C TYR A 4 0.66 -8.71 -17.31
N SER A 5 0.40 -9.64 -18.23
CA SER A 5 0.80 -9.48 -19.62
C SER A 5 -0.12 -8.48 -20.35
N ILE A 6 0.32 -7.98 -21.51
CA ILE A 6 -0.53 -7.11 -22.34
C ILE A 6 -1.83 -7.81 -22.79
N GLY A 7 -1.83 -9.15 -22.90
CA GLY A 7 -3.01 -9.93 -23.23
C GLY A 7 -4.02 -9.91 -22.09
N ASP A 8 -3.55 -10.20 -20.87
CA ASP A 8 -4.38 -10.21 -19.67
C ASP A 8 -5.00 -8.85 -19.40
N VAL A 9 -4.21 -7.77 -19.54
CA VAL A 9 -4.69 -6.39 -19.38
C VAL A 9 -5.69 -6.02 -20.46
N ALA A 10 -5.45 -6.42 -21.71
CA ALA A 10 -6.36 -6.17 -22.82
C ALA A 10 -7.72 -6.83 -22.61
N GLU A 11 -7.73 -8.07 -22.13
CA GLU A 11 -8.96 -8.79 -21.78
C GLU A 11 -9.67 -8.12 -20.60
N ARG A 12 -8.94 -7.87 -19.51
CA ARG A 12 -9.49 -7.28 -18.29
C ARG A 12 -10.08 -5.88 -18.50
N CYS A 13 -9.42 -5.05 -19.30
CA CYS A 13 -9.86 -3.67 -19.56
C CYS A 13 -10.77 -3.55 -20.79
N GLY A 14 -10.97 -4.64 -21.56
CA GLY A 14 -11.71 -4.61 -22.82
C GLY A 14 -11.09 -3.71 -23.89
N ILE A 15 -9.76 -3.64 -23.97
CA ILE A 15 -9.03 -2.81 -24.95
C ILE A 15 -8.16 -3.67 -25.84
N ASN A 16 -8.20 -3.43 -27.16
CA ASN A 16 -7.31 -4.12 -28.10
C ASN A 16 -5.81 -3.90 -27.74
N PRO A 17 -4.97 -4.94 -27.69
CA PRO A 17 -3.52 -4.81 -27.44
C PRO A 17 -2.79 -3.83 -28.38
N VAL A 18 -3.30 -3.62 -29.60
CA VAL A 18 -2.78 -2.62 -30.55
C VAL A 18 -3.01 -1.20 -30.02
N THR A 19 -4.18 -0.92 -29.45
CA THR A 19 -4.53 0.37 -28.85
C THR A 19 -3.65 0.67 -27.64
N LEU A 20 -3.45 -0.31 -26.74
CA LEU A 20 -2.53 -0.18 -25.60
C LEU A 20 -1.10 0.13 -26.06
N ARG A 21 -0.62 -0.55 -27.11
CA ARG A 21 0.70 -0.25 -27.72
C ARG A 21 0.76 1.14 -28.33
N ALA A 22 -0.32 1.63 -28.95
CA ALA A 22 -0.40 2.98 -29.49
C ALA A 22 -0.39 4.03 -28.36
N TRP A 23 -1.16 3.84 -27.29
CA TRP A 23 -1.16 4.69 -26.10
C TRP A 23 0.22 4.80 -25.46
N GLN A 24 0.93 3.67 -25.34
CA GLN A 24 2.31 3.67 -24.87
C GLN A 24 3.25 4.41 -25.84
N ARG A 25 3.32 3.99 -27.11
CA ARG A 25 4.38 4.44 -28.05
C ARG A 25 4.15 5.85 -28.60
N ARG A 26 2.91 6.18 -28.98
CA ARG A 26 2.60 7.44 -29.68
C ARG A 26 2.26 8.56 -28.71
N TYR A 27 1.57 8.23 -27.62
CA TYR A 27 1.04 9.22 -26.68
C TYR A 27 1.77 9.23 -25.34
N GLY A 28 2.63 8.24 -25.06
CA GLY A 28 3.37 8.15 -23.80
C GLY A 28 2.45 8.02 -22.58
N LEU A 29 1.25 7.46 -22.76
CA LEU A 29 0.23 7.38 -21.72
C LEU A 29 0.47 6.25 -20.72
N LEU A 30 1.24 5.23 -21.10
CA LEU A 30 1.56 4.06 -20.28
C LEU A 30 3.08 3.87 -20.23
N LYS A 31 3.60 3.40 -19.09
CA LYS A 31 5.03 3.11 -18.90
C LYS A 31 5.23 1.74 -18.22
N PRO A 32 4.75 0.65 -18.83
CA PRO A 32 4.86 -0.68 -18.23
C PRO A 32 6.32 -1.08 -18.05
N GLN A 33 6.59 -1.83 -16.98
CA GLN A 33 7.89 -2.44 -16.74
C GLN A 33 8.21 -3.47 -17.83
N ARG A 34 9.48 -3.86 -17.91
CA ARG A 34 9.92 -4.94 -18.79
C ARG A 34 10.48 -6.10 -17.97
N SER A 35 10.09 -7.31 -18.33
CA SER A 35 10.77 -8.51 -17.82
C SER A 35 12.20 -8.61 -18.36
N GLU A 36 13.02 -9.47 -17.77
CA GLU A 36 14.37 -9.77 -18.29
C GLU A 36 14.32 -10.26 -19.75
N GLY A 37 13.28 -11.00 -20.14
CA GLY A 37 13.01 -11.42 -21.52
C GLY A 37 12.46 -10.32 -22.45
N GLY A 38 12.29 -9.10 -21.96
CA GLY A 38 11.85 -7.94 -22.74
C GLY A 38 10.33 -7.82 -22.96
N HIS A 39 9.53 -8.65 -22.30
CA HIS A 39 8.06 -8.57 -22.35
C HIS A 39 7.55 -7.43 -21.46
N ARG A 40 6.43 -6.80 -21.84
CA ARG A 40 5.79 -5.76 -21.03
C ARG A 40 5.06 -6.40 -19.85
N LEU A 41 5.31 -5.88 -18.67
CA LEU A 41 4.66 -6.23 -17.43
C LEU A 41 3.89 -5.00 -16.95
N PHE A 42 2.60 -5.17 -16.73
CA PHE A 42 1.71 -4.15 -16.19
C PHE A 42 1.35 -4.53 -14.75
N ASP A 43 1.24 -3.55 -13.88
CA ASP A 43 0.75 -3.73 -12.52
C ASP A 43 -0.70 -3.23 -12.38
N GLU A 44 -1.20 -3.18 -11.14
CA GLU A 44 -2.56 -2.72 -10.86
C GLU A 44 -2.72 -1.21 -11.09
N GLU A 45 -1.66 -0.42 -10.91
CA GLU A 45 -1.68 1.04 -11.18
C GLU A 45 -1.81 1.31 -12.68
N ASP A 46 -1.09 0.56 -13.51
CA ASP A 46 -1.23 0.61 -14.96
C ASP A 46 -2.68 0.31 -15.40
N ILE A 47 -3.34 -0.66 -14.76
CA ILE A 47 -4.74 -1.01 -15.05
C ILE A 47 -5.69 0.13 -14.67
N GLN A 48 -5.52 0.71 -13.48
CA GLN A 48 -6.32 1.87 -13.05
C GLN A 48 -6.13 3.05 -14.00
N ARG A 49 -4.89 3.31 -14.43
CA ARG A 49 -4.56 4.35 -15.41
C ARG A 49 -5.22 4.09 -16.76
N ILE A 50 -5.29 2.84 -17.20
CA ILE A 50 -5.98 2.44 -18.43
C ILE A 50 -7.48 2.72 -18.35
N GLU A 51 -8.12 2.38 -17.24
CA GLU A 51 -9.55 2.68 -17.02
C GLU A 51 -9.82 4.19 -16.96
N GLU A 52 -8.91 4.97 -16.39
CA GLU A 52 -9.04 6.43 -16.40
C GLU A 52 -8.89 7.03 -17.81
N ILE A 53 -7.94 6.54 -18.62
CA ILE A 53 -7.81 6.92 -20.03
C ILE A 53 -9.11 6.61 -20.78
N LYS A 54 -9.69 5.41 -20.56
CA LYS A 54 -10.99 5.03 -21.15
C LYS A 54 -12.07 6.03 -20.79
N ARG A 55 -12.19 6.41 -19.52
CA ARG A 55 -13.19 7.38 -19.04
C ARG A 55 -13.06 8.74 -19.76
N TRP A 56 -11.84 9.23 -19.96
CA TRP A 56 -11.63 10.48 -20.69
C TRP A 56 -12.03 10.36 -22.16
N ILE A 57 -11.68 9.26 -22.82
CA ILE A 57 -12.03 9.02 -24.23
C ILE A 57 -13.53 8.82 -24.39
N SER A 58 -14.20 8.10 -23.49
CA SER A 58 -15.65 7.93 -23.51
C SER A 58 -16.40 9.26 -23.33
N ASN A 59 -15.79 10.21 -22.61
CA ASN A 59 -16.30 11.58 -22.46
C ASN A 59 -15.98 12.48 -23.67
N GLY A 60 -15.50 11.92 -24.78
CA GLY A 60 -15.25 12.65 -26.02
C GLY A 60 -13.90 13.37 -26.08
N ILE A 61 -13.01 13.14 -25.12
CA ILE A 61 -11.68 13.76 -25.13
C ILE A 61 -10.76 13.05 -26.14
N PRO A 62 -10.11 13.77 -27.07
CA PRO A 62 -9.12 13.18 -27.96
C PRO A 62 -7.93 12.62 -27.19
N VAL A 63 -7.46 11.41 -27.55
CA VAL A 63 -6.34 10.70 -26.90
C VAL A 63 -5.10 11.58 -26.70
N GLY A 64 -4.78 12.45 -27.65
CA GLY A 64 -3.63 13.36 -27.56
C GLY A 64 -3.71 14.40 -26.43
N LYS A 65 -4.91 14.72 -25.93
CA LYS A 65 -5.12 15.63 -24.79
C LYS A 65 -5.21 14.90 -23.45
N VAL A 66 -5.44 13.59 -23.45
CA VAL A 66 -5.63 12.80 -22.23
C VAL A 66 -4.41 12.86 -21.33
N LYS A 67 -3.18 12.89 -21.89
CA LYS A 67 -1.95 12.96 -21.09
C LYS A 67 -1.93 14.18 -20.17
N ALA A 68 -2.27 15.36 -20.69
CA ALA A 68 -2.29 16.60 -19.92
C ALA A 68 -3.38 16.56 -18.83
N LEU A 69 -4.55 15.99 -19.13
CA LEU A 69 -5.63 15.84 -18.15
C LEU A 69 -5.25 14.87 -17.03
N LEU A 70 -4.62 13.73 -17.35
CA LEU A 70 -4.10 12.81 -16.34
C LEU A 70 -3.08 13.52 -15.45
N GLU A 71 -2.14 14.27 -16.03
CA GLU A 71 -1.15 15.02 -15.26
C GLU A 71 -1.77 16.13 -14.39
N THR A 72 -2.85 16.77 -14.84
CA THR A 72 -3.60 17.74 -14.03
C THR A 72 -4.39 17.07 -12.92
N SER A 73 -5.05 15.94 -13.18
CA SER A 73 -5.76 15.17 -12.17
C SER A 73 -4.81 14.59 -11.13
N THR A 74 -3.62 14.12 -11.52
CA THR A 74 -2.57 13.73 -10.58
C THR A 74 -2.14 14.90 -9.72
N ARG A 75 -1.87 16.08 -10.32
CA ARG A 75 -1.51 17.29 -9.55
C ARG A 75 -2.59 17.71 -8.56
N GLN A 76 -3.86 17.67 -8.98
CA GLN A 76 -4.97 18.01 -8.09
C GLN A 76 -5.12 17.01 -6.94
N ALA A 77 -4.96 15.71 -7.21
CA ALA A 77 -4.93 14.71 -6.17
C ALA A 77 -3.75 14.92 -5.22
N ASP A 78 -2.55 15.25 -5.73
CA ASP A 78 -1.38 15.57 -4.90
C ASP A 78 -1.64 16.80 -4.02
N ASP A 79 -2.29 17.84 -4.56
CA ASP A 79 -2.69 19.03 -3.79
C ASP A 79 -3.71 18.68 -2.69
N ASP A 80 -4.69 17.83 -2.98
CA ASP A 80 -5.69 17.36 -2.00
C ASP A 80 -5.01 16.57 -0.87
N TRP A 81 -4.06 15.67 -1.19
CA TRP A 81 -3.31 14.91 -0.19
C TRP A 81 -2.41 15.82 0.65
N ASN A 82 -1.73 16.78 0.03
CA ASN A 82 -0.90 17.77 0.73
C ASN A 82 -1.74 18.61 1.71
N GLN A 83 -2.95 19.01 1.33
CA GLN A 83 -3.87 19.68 2.23
C GLN A 83 -4.22 18.81 3.44
N LEU A 84 -4.52 17.53 3.23
CA LEU A 84 -4.79 16.60 4.34
C LEU A 84 -3.57 16.41 5.26
N GLN A 85 -2.36 16.37 4.71
CA GLN A 85 -1.13 16.33 5.50
C GLN A 85 -0.98 17.59 6.36
N GLU A 86 -1.23 18.78 5.81
CA GLU A 86 -1.16 20.04 6.57
C GLU A 86 -2.21 20.12 7.69
N GLU A 87 -3.43 19.64 7.44
CA GLU A 87 -4.47 19.54 8.46
C GLU A 87 -4.05 18.59 9.60
N MET A 88 -3.50 17.42 9.27
CA MET A 88 -2.95 16.48 10.25
C MET A 88 -1.83 17.11 11.06
N MET A 89 -0.87 17.77 10.40
CA MET A 89 0.23 18.47 11.06
C MET A 89 -0.27 19.58 11.99
N SER A 90 -1.32 20.31 11.60
CA SER A 90 -1.95 21.34 12.44
C SER A 90 -2.56 20.74 13.71
N ILE A 91 -3.32 19.63 13.59
CA ILE A 91 -3.89 18.92 14.74
C ILE A 91 -2.80 18.41 15.68
N LEU A 92 -1.72 17.86 15.13
CA LEU A 92 -0.59 17.36 15.89
C LEU A 92 0.13 18.49 16.64
N ARG A 93 0.39 19.63 16.00
CA ARG A 93 0.99 20.81 16.66
C ARG A 93 0.15 21.35 17.81
N MET A 94 -1.18 21.18 17.76
CA MET A 94 -2.08 21.54 18.85
C MET A 94 -2.11 20.53 20.00
N ALA A 95 -1.41 19.39 19.89
CA ALA A 95 -1.35 18.32 20.89
C ALA A 95 -2.74 17.89 21.41
N HIS A 96 -3.69 17.66 20.51
CA HIS A 96 -5.09 17.37 20.85
C HIS A 96 -5.53 15.94 20.46
N PRO A 97 -5.23 14.89 21.25
CA PRO A 97 -5.48 13.50 20.88
C PRO A 97 -6.92 13.15 20.46
N PRO A 98 -7.99 13.66 21.11
CA PRO A 98 -9.37 13.37 20.67
C PRO A 98 -9.66 13.84 19.23
N LYS A 99 -9.13 15.00 18.84
CA LYS A 99 -9.33 15.58 17.50
C LYS A 99 -8.52 14.80 16.47
N LEU A 100 -7.32 14.34 16.83
CA LEU A 100 -6.52 13.45 16.00
C LEU A 100 -7.25 12.13 15.72
N ARG A 101 -7.75 11.45 16.75
CA ARG A 101 -8.53 10.21 16.59
C ARG A 101 -9.77 10.41 15.72
N ALA A 102 -10.50 11.51 15.92
CA ALA A 102 -11.65 11.85 15.10
C ALA A 102 -11.28 12.06 13.62
N LYS A 103 -10.15 12.74 13.34
CA LYS A 103 -9.66 12.94 11.97
C LYS A 103 -9.23 11.62 11.33
N ILE A 104 -8.45 10.77 12.02
CA ILE A 104 -8.04 9.44 11.51
C ILE A 104 -9.28 8.59 11.19
N THR A 105 -10.26 8.56 12.10
CA THR A 105 -11.51 7.82 11.90
C THR A 105 -12.30 8.34 10.70
N ALA A 106 -12.39 9.67 10.54
CA ALA A 106 -13.08 10.29 9.42
C ALA A 106 -12.39 9.94 8.08
N LEU A 107 -11.06 10.04 8.03
CA LEU A 107 -10.27 9.71 6.84
C LEU A 107 -10.44 8.24 6.43
N GLY A 108 -10.34 7.30 7.37
CA GLY A 108 -10.47 5.86 7.09
C GLY A 108 -11.88 5.43 6.64
N ARG A 109 -12.90 6.29 6.76
CA ARG A 109 -14.24 6.01 6.22
C ARG A 109 -14.40 6.40 4.75
N VAL A 110 -13.61 7.34 4.26
CA VAL A 110 -13.84 7.97 2.95
C VAL A 110 -12.71 7.72 1.95
N HIS A 111 -11.53 7.30 2.41
CA HIS A 111 -10.39 7.02 1.55
C HIS A 111 -9.95 5.54 1.62
N PRO A 112 -9.45 4.97 0.51
CA PRO A 112 -8.82 3.65 0.51
C PRO A 112 -7.62 3.59 1.47
N VAL A 113 -7.39 2.39 2.05
CA VAL A 113 -6.32 2.16 3.03
C VAL A 113 -4.95 2.49 2.45
N ASP A 114 -4.67 2.06 1.22
CA ASP A 114 -3.37 2.27 0.58
C ASP A 114 -3.06 3.76 0.42
N ALA A 115 -4.03 4.52 -0.12
CA ALA A 115 -3.90 5.95 -0.31
C ALA A 115 -3.63 6.70 1.01
N LEU A 116 -4.30 6.30 2.10
CA LEU A 116 -4.07 6.92 3.40
C LEU A 116 -2.68 6.61 3.96
N ILE A 117 -2.23 5.36 3.84
CA ILE A 117 -0.90 4.97 4.31
C ILE A 117 0.17 5.73 3.52
N ASP A 118 0.10 5.68 2.19
CA ASP A 118 1.17 6.14 1.30
C ASP A 118 1.19 7.66 1.13
N HIS A 119 0.03 8.31 1.10
CA HIS A 119 -0.08 9.75 0.82
C HIS A 119 -0.35 10.62 2.04
N VAL A 120 -0.71 10.04 3.20
CA VAL A 120 -1.01 10.81 4.41
C VAL A 120 -0.15 10.37 5.58
N TYR A 121 -0.29 9.14 6.06
CA TYR A 121 0.32 8.72 7.32
C TYR A 121 1.84 8.59 7.23
N LEU A 122 2.39 7.92 6.20
CA LEU A 122 3.84 7.81 6.05
C LEU A 122 4.49 9.19 5.80
N PRO A 123 3.97 10.06 4.90
CA PRO A 123 4.53 11.40 4.72
C PRO A 123 4.47 12.27 5.98
N VAL A 124 3.35 12.27 6.71
CA VAL A 124 3.23 13.04 7.98
C VAL A 124 4.21 12.52 9.03
N ARG A 125 4.32 11.20 9.21
CA ARG A 125 5.30 10.59 10.12
C ARG A 125 6.72 10.97 9.73
N GLN A 126 7.07 10.88 8.44
CA GLN A 126 8.39 11.27 7.94
C GLN A 126 8.71 12.74 8.23
N ARG A 127 7.76 13.65 8.00
CA ARG A 127 7.92 15.08 8.33
C ARG A 127 8.16 15.31 9.82
N LEU A 128 7.46 14.59 10.70
CA LEU A 128 7.68 14.67 12.14
C LEU A 128 9.04 14.10 12.55
N ILE A 129 9.50 13.01 11.93
CA ILE A 129 10.81 12.44 12.26
C ILE A 129 11.95 13.42 11.94
N LEU A 130 11.81 14.22 10.88
CA LEU A 130 12.85 15.15 10.41
C LEU A 130 12.91 16.49 11.16
N ASP A 131 11.89 16.88 11.93
CA ASP A 131 11.85 18.18 12.63
C ASP A 131 12.29 18.03 14.11
N HIS A 132 13.41 18.63 14.51
CA HIS A 132 14.09 18.28 15.77
C HIS A 132 13.52 18.88 17.07
N ASN A 133 12.61 19.86 17.02
CA ASN A 133 12.28 20.66 18.22
C ASN A 133 11.00 20.25 18.99
N THR A 134 10.06 19.51 18.39
CA THR A 134 8.77 19.14 19.04
C THR A 134 8.26 17.76 18.60
N SER A 135 8.97 17.08 17.72
CA SER A 135 8.32 16.18 16.78
C SER A 135 8.41 14.70 17.13
N ARG A 136 9.30 14.27 18.04
CA ARG A 136 9.30 12.88 18.53
C ARG A 136 8.07 12.56 19.39
N ILE A 137 7.66 13.50 20.26
CA ILE A 137 6.46 13.33 21.09
C ILE A 137 5.21 13.33 20.21
N MET A 138 5.14 14.24 19.23
CA MET A 138 4.02 14.29 18.29
C MET A 138 3.97 13.07 17.37
N ASN A 139 5.12 12.56 16.90
CA ASN A 139 5.18 11.30 16.17
C ASN A 139 4.72 10.13 17.04
N SER A 140 5.15 10.06 18.31
CA SER A 140 4.70 9.04 19.25
C SER A 140 3.18 9.11 19.52
N MET A 141 2.62 10.32 19.61
CA MET A 141 1.17 10.53 19.74
C MET A 141 0.42 10.07 18.49
N LEU A 142 0.96 10.35 17.29
CA LEU A 142 0.41 9.87 16.03
C LEU A 142 0.47 8.34 15.94
N ASP A 143 1.64 7.77 16.26
CA ASP A 143 1.89 6.32 16.27
C ASP A 143 0.89 5.60 17.19
N GLY A 144 0.71 6.08 18.41
CA GLY A 144 -0.26 5.52 19.36
C GLY A 144 -1.70 5.58 18.84
N ALA A 145 -2.11 6.71 18.26
CA ALA A 145 -3.46 6.87 17.70
C ALA A 145 -3.70 5.97 16.47
N LEU A 146 -2.70 5.79 15.61
CA LEU A 146 -2.78 4.90 14.46
C LEU A 146 -2.86 3.43 14.88
N ILE A 147 -2.04 2.99 15.84
CA ILE A 147 -2.08 1.62 16.36
C ILE A 147 -3.43 1.34 17.02
N GLU A 148 -3.95 2.26 17.85
CA GLU A 148 -5.28 2.15 18.48
C GLU A 148 -6.39 1.99 17.43
N TYR A 149 -6.36 2.83 16.39
CA TYR A 149 -7.33 2.80 15.30
C TYR A 149 -7.27 1.49 14.52
N VAL A 150 -6.07 1.07 14.09
CA VAL A 150 -5.89 -0.18 13.34
C VAL A 150 -6.28 -1.39 14.18
N ALA A 151 -5.88 -1.47 15.46
CA ALA A 151 -6.23 -2.59 16.32
C ALA A 151 -7.76 -2.75 16.44
N THR A 152 -8.49 -1.63 16.49
CA THR A 152 -9.96 -1.62 16.48
C THR A 152 -10.50 -2.20 15.17
N LEU A 153 -10.00 -1.75 14.02
CA LEU A 153 -10.42 -2.26 12.70
C LEU A 153 -10.12 -3.76 12.54
N LEU A 154 -8.93 -4.20 12.94
CA LEU A 154 -8.55 -5.62 12.88
C LEU A 154 -9.46 -6.48 13.77
N SER A 155 -9.85 -5.99 14.96
CA SER A 155 -10.83 -6.67 15.82
C SER A 155 -12.20 -6.80 15.14
N GLU A 156 -12.65 -5.76 14.44
CA GLU A 156 -13.92 -5.78 13.70
C GLU A 156 -13.90 -6.75 12.51
N THR A 157 -12.78 -6.84 11.78
CA THR A 157 -12.67 -7.76 10.63
C THR A 157 -12.87 -9.22 11.01
N ARG A 158 -12.43 -9.64 12.21
CA ARG A 158 -12.57 -11.01 12.73
C ARG A 158 -14.00 -11.49 12.92
N ARG A 159 -14.97 -10.57 12.91
CA ARG A 159 -16.41 -10.91 13.00
C ARG A 159 -17.00 -11.35 11.66
N LYS A 160 -16.26 -11.18 10.57
CA LYS A 160 -16.67 -11.54 9.21
C LYS A 160 -16.02 -12.86 8.80
N SER A 161 -16.45 -13.42 7.67
CA SER A 161 -15.79 -14.57 7.06
C SER A 161 -14.44 -14.14 6.47
N GLY A 162 -13.39 -14.91 6.71
CA GLY A 162 -12.04 -14.62 6.26
C GLY A 162 -11.06 -15.74 6.61
N LYS A 163 -9.80 -15.57 6.21
CA LYS A 163 -8.72 -16.52 6.51
C LYS A 163 -7.81 -15.95 7.59
N ASP A 164 -7.36 -16.79 8.51
CA ASP A 164 -6.43 -16.34 9.56
C ASP A 164 -4.98 -16.34 9.05
N ALA A 165 -4.24 -15.29 9.39
CA ALA A 165 -2.80 -15.22 9.16
C ALA A 165 -2.11 -14.38 10.23
N LEU A 166 -0.82 -14.66 10.44
CA LEU A 166 0.04 -13.85 11.28
C LEU A 166 0.90 -12.93 10.41
N LEU A 167 1.12 -11.70 10.84
CA LEU A 167 2.05 -10.77 10.21
C LEU A 167 3.23 -10.51 11.15
N MET A 168 4.44 -10.62 10.62
CA MET A 168 5.68 -10.33 11.35
C MET A 168 6.58 -9.36 10.59
N ALA A 169 7.18 -8.43 11.33
CA ALA A 169 8.28 -7.61 10.83
C ALA A 169 9.58 -8.43 10.89
N TRP A 170 10.26 -8.59 9.76
CA TRP A 170 11.56 -9.26 9.67
C TRP A 170 12.66 -8.21 9.47
N ASP A 171 13.45 -8.00 10.53
CA ASP A 171 14.58 -7.06 10.51
C ASP A 171 14.16 -5.60 10.24
N VAL A 172 13.02 -5.18 10.81
CA VAL A 172 12.45 -3.82 10.69
C VAL A 172 11.97 -3.29 12.02
N GLU A 173 12.47 -2.14 12.44
CA GLU A 173 12.14 -1.53 13.74
C GLU A 173 10.89 -0.61 13.73
N ASP A 174 10.21 -0.44 12.60
CA ASP A 174 9.00 0.41 12.50
C ASP A 174 7.72 -0.34 12.90
N ARG A 175 7.47 -0.38 14.21
CA ARG A 175 6.27 -1.01 14.80
C ARG A 175 4.97 -0.41 14.30
N THR A 176 4.86 0.91 14.18
CA THR A 176 3.61 1.53 13.69
C THR A 176 3.33 1.12 12.26
N ARG A 177 4.35 1.12 11.39
CA ARG A 177 4.17 0.69 10.02
C ARG A 177 3.77 -0.77 9.93
N LEU A 178 4.30 -1.66 10.77
CA LEU A 178 3.82 -3.03 10.86
C LEU A 178 2.30 -3.13 11.08
N TRP A 179 1.73 -2.29 11.94
CA TRP A 179 0.27 -2.21 12.11
C TRP A 179 -0.43 -1.67 10.86
N LEU A 180 0.10 -0.62 10.22
CA LEU A 180 -0.45 -0.11 8.96
C LEU A 180 -0.46 -1.18 7.85
N GLU A 181 0.60 -1.97 7.73
CA GLU A 181 0.67 -3.10 6.78
C GLU A 181 -0.33 -4.22 7.14
N ALA A 182 -0.58 -4.46 8.43
CA ALA A 182 -1.62 -5.38 8.87
C ALA A 182 -3.02 -4.90 8.44
N TRP A 183 -3.26 -3.59 8.50
CA TRP A 183 -4.50 -2.99 8.00
C TRP A 183 -4.63 -3.12 6.48
N ARG A 184 -3.56 -2.90 5.73
CA ARG A 184 -3.50 -3.12 4.28
C ARG A 184 -3.87 -4.56 3.93
N LEU A 185 -3.24 -5.54 4.58
CA LEU A 185 -3.53 -6.97 4.37
C LEU A 185 -4.96 -7.37 4.73
N SER A 186 -5.56 -6.75 5.76
CA SER A 186 -6.92 -7.07 6.17
C SER A 186 -7.98 -6.69 5.12
N GLN A 187 -7.65 -5.81 4.18
CA GLN A 187 -8.53 -5.49 3.05
C GLN A 187 -8.67 -6.66 2.06
N SER A 188 -7.78 -7.65 2.11
CA SER A 188 -7.76 -8.81 1.19
C SER A 188 -8.39 -10.07 1.79
N GLY A 189 -9.32 -9.94 2.74
CA GLY A 189 -10.06 -11.06 3.33
C GLY A 189 -9.28 -11.85 4.39
N TRP A 190 -8.22 -11.25 4.94
CA TRP A 190 -7.41 -11.85 6.00
C TRP A 190 -7.76 -11.28 7.37
N HIS A 191 -7.84 -12.16 8.36
CA HIS A 191 -7.83 -11.81 9.77
C HIS A 191 -6.37 -11.82 10.25
N ILE A 192 -5.78 -10.63 10.31
CA ILE A 192 -4.37 -10.51 10.66
C ILE A 192 -4.19 -10.49 12.18
N ALA A 193 -3.31 -11.35 12.67
CA ALA A 193 -2.71 -11.27 14.00
C ALA A 193 -1.29 -10.70 13.88
N VAL A 194 -1.03 -9.57 14.52
CA VAL A 194 0.27 -8.89 14.45
C VAL A 194 1.20 -9.42 15.54
N LEU A 195 2.39 -9.88 15.15
CA LEU A 195 3.47 -10.13 16.11
C LEU A 195 4.12 -8.79 16.43
N ALA A 196 3.88 -8.28 17.65
CA ALA A 196 4.14 -6.88 17.99
C ALA A 196 5.62 -6.47 17.98
N GLU A 197 6.53 -7.43 18.08
CA GLU A 197 7.97 -7.18 18.11
C GLU A 197 8.64 -7.50 16.77
N PRO A 198 9.59 -6.67 16.32
CA PRO A 198 10.49 -7.04 15.22
C PRO A 198 11.20 -8.35 15.49
N ILE A 199 11.34 -9.17 14.45
CA ILE A 199 11.97 -10.48 14.53
C ILE A 199 13.20 -10.50 13.62
N GLU A 200 14.38 -10.71 14.20
CA GLU A 200 15.64 -10.82 13.45
C GLU A 200 15.69 -12.12 12.63
N SER A 201 15.19 -13.21 13.21
CA SER A 201 15.22 -14.55 12.63
C SER A 201 13.84 -15.21 12.76
N PRO A 202 12.97 -15.11 11.73
CA PRO A 202 11.69 -15.80 11.72
C PRO A 202 11.86 -17.31 11.90
N ARG A 203 10.94 -17.91 12.66
CA ARG A 203 10.91 -19.34 12.97
C ARG A 203 9.52 -19.91 12.67
N PRO A 204 9.20 -20.21 11.40
CA PRO A 204 7.91 -20.74 10.99
C PRO A 204 7.49 -22.02 11.74
N GLU A 205 8.46 -22.80 12.20
CA GLU A 205 8.28 -24.03 12.97
C GLU A 205 7.53 -23.82 14.29
N LEU A 206 7.52 -22.60 14.85
CA LEU A 206 6.76 -22.25 16.05
C LEU A 206 5.25 -22.07 15.80
N PHE A 207 4.84 -21.98 14.54
CA PHE A 207 3.45 -21.71 14.13
C PHE A 207 2.93 -22.77 13.15
N PRO A 208 2.89 -24.05 13.55
CA PRO A 208 2.52 -25.14 12.65
C PRO A 208 1.10 -24.96 12.09
N GLY A 209 0.97 -25.13 10.76
CA GLY A 209 -0.31 -25.03 10.05
C GLY A 209 -0.84 -23.62 9.82
N GLN A 210 -0.19 -22.59 10.38
CA GLN A 210 -0.58 -21.19 10.21
C GLN A 210 -0.07 -20.60 8.90
N THR A 211 -0.76 -19.58 8.39
CA THR A 211 -0.24 -18.74 7.30
C THR A 211 0.55 -17.59 7.90
N LEU A 212 1.80 -17.40 7.47
CA LEU A 212 2.70 -16.37 7.94
C LEU A 212 2.98 -15.37 6.83
N PHE A 213 2.64 -14.11 7.04
CA PHE A 213 3.14 -12.99 6.27
C PHE A 213 4.40 -12.44 6.92
N VAL A 214 5.46 -12.27 6.14
CA VAL A 214 6.68 -11.57 6.59
C VAL A 214 6.82 -10.26 5.82
N TRP A 215 7.20 -9.20 6.53
CA TRP A 215 7.39 -7.87 5.97
C TRP A 215 8.77 -7.33 6.35
N THR A 216 9.54 -6.86 5.36
CA THR A 216 10.91 -6.36 5.54
C THR A 216 11.03 -4.85 5.31
N GLY A 217 9.92 -4.13 5.13
CA GLY A 217 9.90 -2.66 4.90
C GLY A 217 10.44 -2.20 3.55
N ILE A 218 11.34 -2.99 2.96
CA ILE A 218 11.99 -2.83 1.67
C ILE A 218 11.95 -4.16 0.90
N THR A 219 12.51 -4.17 -0.31
CA THR A 219 12.69 -5.41 -1.08
C THR A 219 13.57 -6.40 -0.30
N PRO A 220 13.20 -7.70 -0.21
CA PRO A 220 14.00 -8.69 0.49
C PRO A 220 15.39 -8.85 -0.09
N THR A 221 16.36 -9.08 0.79
CA THR A 221 17.71 -9.49 0.40
C THR A 221 17.70 -10.87 -0.25
N ARG A 222 18.76 -11.19 -1.01
CA ARG A 222 18.94 -12.53 -1.60
C ARG A 222 18.83 -13.65 -0.56
N ARG A 223 19.46 -13.47 0.62
CA ARG A 223 19.41 -14.43 1.72
C ARG A 223 17.99 -14.63 2.27
N GLN A 224 17.23 -13.55 2.40
CA GLN A 224 15.83 -13.62 2.84
C GLN A 224 14.96 -14.36 1.82
N ASN A 225 15.17 -14.14 0.52
CA ASN A 225 14.48 -14.88 -0.55
C ASN A 225 14.83 -16.38 -0.53
N GLU A 226 16.10 -16.73 -0.36
CA GLU A 226 16.54 -18.13 -0.24
C GLU A 226 15.90 -18.83 0.97
N LEU A 227 15.82 -18.15 2.12
CA LEU A 227 15.13 -18.66 3.33
C LEU A 227 13.62 -18.81 3.13
N LEU A 228 12.97 -17.84 2.50
CA LEU A 228 11.55 -17.91 2.16
C LEU A 228 11.24 -19.12 1.28
N GLN A 229 12.06 -19.35 0.25
CA GLN A 229 11.91 -20.50 -0.62
C GLN A 229 12.11 -21.80 0.18
N HIS A 230 13.16 -21.87 1.00
CA HIS A 230 13.47 -23.03 1.82
C HIS A 230 12.32 -23.41 2.77
N TRP A 231 11.71 -22.44 3.45
CA TRP A 231 10.56 -22.71 4.34
C TRP A 231 9.34 -23.20 3.58
N ASN A 232 9.07 -22.66 2.39
CA ASN A 232 7.96 -23.12 1.55
C ASN A 232 8.21 -24.56 1.04
N GLU A 233 9.44 -24.92 0.69
CA GLU A 233 9.84 -26.29 0.32
C GLU A 233 9.65 -27.28 1.48
N GLN A 234 9.82 -26.83 2.73
CA GLN A 234 9.52 -27.60 3.94
C GLN A 234 8.02 -27.69 4.27
N GLY A 235 7.16 -27.04 3.49
CA GLY A 235 5.71 -27.06 3.66
C GLY A 235 5.15 -25.98 4.59
N TYR A 236 5.96 -25.04 5.08
CA TYR A 236 5.47 -23.89 5.82
C TYR A 236 4.85 -22.86 4.87
N LYS A 237 3.69 -22.31 5.22
CA LYS A 237 3.00 -21.30 4.41
C LYS A 237 3.53 -19.90 4.74
N VAL A 238 4.71 -19.56 4.21
CA VAL A 238 5.34 -18.26 4.44
C VAL A 238 5.27 -17.40 3.18
N ILE A 239 4.60 -16.26 3.29
CA ILE A 239 4.32 -15.34 2.18
C ILE A 239 5.04 -14.02 2.47
N PHE A 240 5.81 -13.54 1.49
CA PHE A 240 6.36 -12.19 1.57
C PHE A 240 5.27 -11.14 1.32
N HIS A 241 5.07 -10.23 2.27
CA HIS A 241 4.21 -9.06 2.11
C HIS A 241 5.03 -7.90 1.57
N SER A 242 4.82 -7.59 0.29
CA SER A 242 5.24 -6.32 -0.30
C SER A 242 4.11 -5.33 -0.11
N PRO A 243 4.37 -4.18 0.54
CA PRO A 243 3.46 -3.04 0.53
C PRO A 243 3.10 -2.64 -0.90
#